data_AF-A0A4Y9ZHX7-F1
#
_entry.id   AF-A0A4Y9ZHX7-F1
#
_cell.length_a   1.000
_cell.length_b   1.000
_cell.length_c   1.000
_cell.angle_alpha   90.00
_cell.angle_beta   90.00
_cell.angle_gamma   90.00
#
_symmetry.space_group_name_H-M   'P 1'
#
loop_
_entity.id
_entity.type
_entity.pdbx_description
1 polymer ?
#
loop_
_entity_poly.entity_id
_entity_poly.type
_entity_poly.pdbx_seq_one_letter_code
_entity_poly.pdbx_strand_id
1 'polypeptide(L)'
;MLVISMKVYDFATTHTPFRREQFSTRDPIVPAEYPSNIIGILIDGVDLCFNLRGVGWNWASKTPFPPRPPTTRKKLILDSLSTFVQTILLSDFSLFALQSFTLSPSTRPTISGYGSIIDPTLPFPARYAKAVLMSFLFFAQSAATLQ
;
A
#
# COMPACT_ATOMS: atom_id res chain seq x y z
N MET A 1 1.21 -19.13 -6.05
CA MET A 1 0.83 -20.55 -5.86
C MET A 1 0.91 -20.97 -4.39
N LEU A 2 2.09 -20.97 -3.73
CA LEU A 2 2.23 -21.36 -2.31
C LEU A 2 1.30 -20.63 -1.32
N VAL A 3 1.11 -19.32 -1.50
CA VAL A 3 0.23 -18.51 -0.63
C VAL A 3 -1.24 -18.95 -0.72
N ILE A 4 -1.69 -19.33 -1.91
CA ILE A 4 -3.07 -19.79 -2.14
C ILE A 4 -3.26 -21.15 -1.48
N SER A 5 -2.30 -22.07 -1.65
CA SER A 5 -2.35 -23.42 -1.05
C SER A 5 -2.41 -23.39 0.48
N MET A 6 -1.60 -22.53 1.11
CA MET A 6 -1.59 -22.36 2.56
C MET A 6 -2.92 -21.78 3.08
N LYS A 7 -3.54 -20.87 2.32
CA LYS A 7 -4.84 -20.28 2.70
C LYS A 7 -6.01 -21.22 2.49
N VAL A 8 -5.96 -22.08 1.48
CA VAL A 8 -6.91 -23.18 1.32
C VAL A 8 -6.80 -24.18 2.47
N TYR A 9 -5.58 -24.46 2.94
CA TYR A 9 -5.36 -25.31 4.11
C TYR A 9 -5.89 -24.67 5.40
N ASP A 10 -5.59 -23.39 5.65
CA ASP A 10 -6.17 -22.63 6.77
C ASP A 10 -7.71 -22.68 6.70
N PHE A 11 -8.29 -22.48 5.51
CA PHE A 11 -9.73 -22.55 5.30
C PHE A 11 -10.31 -23.92 5.67
N ALA A 12 -9.66 -25.01 5.22
CA ALA A 12 -10.11 -26.37 5.47
C ALA A 12 -9.95 -26.81 6.93
N THR A 13 -9.02 -26.21 7.68
CA THR A 13 -8.64 -26.65 9.03
C THR A 13 -9.12 -25.72 10.15
N THR A 14 -9.73 -24.58 9.84
CA THR A 14 -10.22 -23.66 10.86
C THR A 14 -11.45 -24.23 11.56
N HIS A 15 -11.39 -24.34 12.90
CA HIS A 15 -12.49 -24.85 13.73
C HIS A 15 -13.76 -23.98 13.72
N THR A 16 -13.63 -22.70 13.40
CA THR A 16 -14.73 -21.75 13.25
C THR A 16 -14.95 -21.43 11.78
N PRO A 17 -16.18 -21.56 11.24
CA PRO A 17 -16.43 -21.24 9.84
C PRO A 17 -16.19 -19.73 9.60
N PHE A 18 -15.48 -19.40 8.53
CA PHE A 18 -15.37 -18.03 8.04
C PHE A 18 -16.77 -17.51 7.74
N ARG A 19 -17.10 -16.33 8.25
CA ARG A 19 -18.40 -15.69 8.02
C ARG A 19 -18.20 -14.40 7.28
N ARG A 20 -19.12 -14.12 6.36
CA ARG A 20 -19.21 -12.81 5.71
C ARG A 20 -19.71 -11.81 6.75
N GLU A 21 -18.95 -10.74 6.94
CA GLU A 21 -19.35 -9.69 7.86
C GLU A 21 -20.30 -8.74 7.13
N GLN A 22 -21.57 -8.75 7.53
CA GLN A 22 -22.47 -7.66 7.18
C GLN A 22 -22.17 -6.51 8.15
N PHE A 23 -21.65 -5.41 7.62
CA PHE A 23 -21.40 -4.18 8.38
C PHE A 23 -22.74 -3.55 8.79
N SER A 24 -23.39 -4.08 9.84
CA SER A 24 -24.48 -3.38 10.52
C SER A 24 -23.86 -2.43 11.54
N THR A 25 -24.05 -1.12 11.34
CA THR A 25 -23.56 -0.04 12.21
C THR A 25 -24.29 0.03 13.57
N ARG A 26 -25.27 -0.84 13.81
CA ARG A 26 -26.01 -0.94 15.07
C ARG A 26 -26.30 -2.41 15.33
N ASP A 27 -25.60 -2.94 16.33
CA ASP A 27 -25.65 -4.30 16.84
C ASP A 27 -25.37 -5.41 15.80
N PRO A 28 -24.60 -6.44 16.17
CA PRO A 28 -24.62 -7.67 15.41
C PRO A 28 -26.02 -8.28 15.61
N ILE A 29 -26.99 -7.87 14.79
CA ILE A 29 -28.12 -8.74 14.46
C ILE A 29 -27.43 -9.92 13.79
N VAL A 30 -27.11 -10.94 14.58
CA VAL A 30 -26.73 -12.25 14.08
C VAL A 30 -27.82 -12.61 13.07
N PRO A 31 -27.56 -12.60 11.75
CA PRO A 31 -28.54 -13.14 10.84
C PRO A 31 -28.53 -14.63 11.15
N ALA A 32 -29.58 -15.07 11.82
CA ALA A 32 -29.91 -16.47 11.99
C ALA A 32 -29.86 -17.11 10.59
N GLU A 33 -29.01 -18.14 10.46
CA GLU A 33 -28.93 -19.02 9.30
C GLU A 33 -28.68 -18.33 7.95
N TYR A 34 -27.42 -18.39 7.50
CA TYR A 34 -27.08 -18.09 6.11
C TYR A 34 -27.82 -19.11 5.22
N PRO A 35 -28.69 -18.69 4.29
CA PRO A 35 -29.42 -19.64 3.45
C PRO A 35 -28.41 -20.43 2.60
N SER A 36 -28.33 -21.73 2.85
CA SER A 36 -27.36 -22.64 2.26
C SER A 36 -27.70 -22.95 0.79
N ASN A 37 -27.55 -21.96 -0.09
CA ASN A 37 -27.53 -22.22 -1.52
C ASN A 37 -26.12 -22.66 -1.92
N ILE A 38 -25.99 -23.84 -2.54
CA ILE A 38 -24.71 -24.41 -3.00
C ILE A 38 -23.95 -23.43 -3.90
N ILE A 39 -24.69 -22.68 -4.73
CA ILE A 39 -24.10 -21.66 -5.61
C ILE A 39 -23.48 -20.52 -4.78
N GLY A 40 -24.14 -20.11 -3.68
CA GLY A 40 -23.61 -19.10 -2.77
C GLY A 40 -22.31 -19.55 -2.11
N ILE A 41 -22.25 -20.81 -1.66
CA ILE A 41 -21.04 -21.39 -1.05
C ILE A 41 -19.88 -21.43 -2.04
N LEU A 42 -20.15 -21.80 -3.31
CA LEU A 42 -19.12 -21.81 -4.35
C LEU A 42 -18.61 -20.40 -4.66
N ILE A 43 -19.51 -19.42 -4.78
CA ILE A 43 -19.14 -18.01 -5.02
C ILE A 43 -18.33 -17.47 -3.84
N ASP A 44 -18.75 -17.76 -2.61
CA ASP A 44 -18.07 -17.36 -1.39
C ASP A 44 -16.68 -18.00 -1.29
N GLY A 45 -16.54 -19.29 -1.64
CA GLY A 45 -15.25 -19.97 -1.71
C GLY A 45 -14.31 -19.40 -2.76
N VAL A 46 -14.83 -19.05 -3.94
CA VAL A 46 -14.06 -18.36 -4.98
C VAL A 46 -13.65 -16.96 -4.52
N ASP A 47 -14.56 -16.18 -3.93
CA ASP A 47 -14.27 -14.86 -3.36
C ASP A 47 -13.15 -14.96 -2.32
N LEU A 48 -13.21 -15.92 -1.39
CA LEU A 48 -12.16 -16.18 -0.39
C LEU A 48 -10.80 -16.54 -1.02
N CYS A 49 -10.77 -17.31 -2.11
CA CYS A 49 -9.52 -17.67 -2.79
C CYS A 49 -8.82 -16.48 -3.44
N PHE A 50 -9.59 -15.49 -3.90
CA PHE A 50 -9.07 -14.30 -4.60
C PHE A 50 -9.00 -13.05 -3.70
N ASN A 51 -9.70 -13.03 -2.58
CA ASN A 51 -9.71 -11.93 -1.62
C ASN A 51 -8.60 -12.11 -0.56
N LEU A 52 -7.35 -12.01 -1.01
CA LEU A 52 -6.14 -12.17 -0.19
C LEU A 52 -6.06 -11.20 1.01
N ARG A 53 -6.74 -10.05 0.92
CA ARG A 53 -6.81 -9.04 1.99
C ARG A 53 -7.90 -9.33 3.02
N GLY A 54 -8.81 -10.25 2.71
CA GLY A 54 -9.87 -10.64 3.61
C GLY A 54 -10.93 -9.58 3.87
N VAL A 55 -11.16 -8.69 2.90
CA VAL A 55 -12.11 -7.58 3.05
C VAL A 55 -13.53 -8.12 3.10
N GLY A 56 -14.28 -7.82 4.18
CA GLY A 56 -15.68 -8.24 4.35
C GLY A 56 -15.87 -9.65 4.92
N TRP A 57 -14.80 -10.26 5.41
CA TRP A 57 -14.79 -11.60 5.98
C TRP A 57 -14.19 -11.56 7.39
N ASN A 58 -14.73 -12.36 8.31
CA ASN A 58 -14.14 -12.50 9.63
C ASN A 58 -12.94 -13.47 9.56
N TRP A 59 -11.73 -12.92 9.42
CA TRP A 59 -10.50 -13.73 9.40
C TRP A 59 -9.92 -14.02 10.77
N ALA A 60 -10.40 -13.36 11.82
CA ALA A 60 -9.81 -13.44 13.13
C ALA A 60 -10.87 -13.57 14.21
N SER A 61 -10.87 -14.72 14.88
CA SER A 61 -11.85 -15.08 15.91
C SER A 61 -12.02 -14.07 17.05
N LYS A 62 -11.09 -13.12 17.23
CA LYS A 62 -11.07 -12.17 18.35
C LYS A 62 -10.50 -10.77 18.03
N THR A 63 -10.31 -10.39 16.77
CA THR A 63 -9.74 -9.05 16.49
C THR A 63 -10.87 -8.02 16.51
N PRO A 64 -10.92 -7.10 17.49
CA PRO A 64 -11.91 -6.03 17.46
C PRO A 64 -11.65 -5.19 16.22
N PHE A 65 -12.62 -5.14 15.30
CA PHE A 65 -12.54 -4.23 14.18
C PHE A 65 -12.58 -2.80 14.74
N PRO A 66 -11.60 -1.95 14.42
CA PRO A 66 -11.70 -0.55 14.78
C PRO A 66 -12.97 0.00 14.14
N PRO A 67 -13.79 0.77 14.86
CA PRO A 67 -14.99 1.37 14.29
C PRO A 67 -14.57 2.20 13.09
N ARG A 68 -15.00 1.78 11.89
CA ARG A 68 -14.77 2.59 10.69
C ARG A 68 -15.55 3.87 10.90
N PRO A 69 -14.89 5.05 10.84
CA PRO A 69 -15.63 6.30 10.82
C PRO A 69 -16.62 6.23 9.65
N PRO A 70 -17.85 6.74 9.81
CA PRO A 70 -18.83 6.75 8.72
C PRO A 70 -18.33 7.68 7.61
N THR A 71 -17.49 7.17 6.72
CA THR A 71 -16.99 7.89 5.56
C THR A 71 -17.94 7.60 4.41
N THR A 72 -18.67 8.63 3.96
CA THR A 72 -19.45 8.58 2.73
C THR A 72 -18.53 8.16 1.57
N ARG A 73 -18.99 7.31 0.65
CA ARG A 73 -18.18 6.83 -0.50
C ARG A 73 -17.50 7.98 -1.26
N LYS A 74 -18.19 9.12 -1.40
CA LYS A 74 -17.65 10.34 -2.01
C LYS A 74 -16.43 10.89 -1.28
N LYS A 75 -16.45 10.91 0.06
CA LYS A 75 -15.34 11.35 0.89
C LYS A 75 -14.13 10.42 0.72
N LEU A 76 -14.37 9.10 0.74
CA LEU A 76 -13.29 8.13 0.50
C LEU A 76 -12.64 8.31 -0.88
N ILE A 77 -13.45 8.52 -1.93
CA ILE A 77 -12.95 8.75 -3.29
C ILE A 77 -12.14 10.04 -3.36
N LEU A 78 -12.63 11.13 -2.76
CA LEU A 78 -11.94 12.42 -2.74
C LEU A 78 -10.63 12.35 -1.94
N ASP A 79 -10.65 11.70 -0.77
CA ASP A 79 -9.45 11.50 0.05
C ASP A 79 -8.42 10.67 -0.72
N SER A 80 -8.85 9.56 -1.34
CA SER A 80 -7.97 8.70 -2.15
C SER A 80 -7.39 9.44 -3.36
N LEU A 81 -8.20 10.24 -4.06
CA LEU A 81 -7.75 11.04 -5.20
C LEU A 81 -6.77 12.13 -4.76
N SER A 82 -7.02 12.78 -3.62
CA SER A 82 -6.12 13.77 -3.04
C SER A 82 -4.76 13.14 -2.71
N THR A 83 -4.75 12.01 -2.00
CA THR A 83 -3.52 11.28 -1.68
C THR A 83 -2.79 10.81 -2.94
N PHE A 84 -3.52 10.35 -3.96
CA PHE A 84 -2.94 9.94 -5.24
C PHE A 84 -2.26 11.11 -5.97
N VAL A 85 -2.90 12.28 -6.05
CA VAL A 85 -2.31 13.46 -6.67
C VAL A 85 -1.08 13.93 -5.89
N GLN A 86 -1.15 13.95 -4.56
CA GLN A 86 -0.03 14.34 -3.71
C GLN A 86 1.18 13.41 -3.86
N THR A 87 0.94 12.10 -3.88
CA THR A 87 2.00 11.09 -4.06
C THR A 87 2.65 11.16 -5.43
N ILE A 88 1.88 11.39 -6.50
CA ILE A 88 2.43 11.62 -7.84
C ILE A 88 3.29 12.87 -7.88
N LEU A 89 2.78 14.01 -7.40
CA LEU A 89 3.52 15.28 -7.43
C LEU A 89 4.81 15.20 -6.61
N LEU A 90 4.76 14.58 -5.43
CA LEU A 90 5.94 14.39 -4.59
C LEU A 90 6.96 13.45 -5.25
N SER A 91 6.50 12.39 -5.91
CA SER A 91 7.37 11.45 -6.61
C SER A 91 8.04 12.10 -7.82
N ASP A 92 7.28 12.82 -8.65
CA ASP A 92 7.79 13.51 -9.84
C ASP A 92 8.79 14.61 -9.46
N PHE A 93 8.45 15.43 -8.46
CA PHE A 93 9.36 16.44 -7.94
C PHE A 93 10.66 15.84 -7.38
N SER A 94 10.56 14.76 -6.59
CA SER A 94 11.74 14.12 -5.99
C SER A 94 12.65 13.51 -7.04
N LEU A 95 12.07 12.85 -8.06
CA LEU A 95 12.82 12.31 -9.19
C LEU A 95 13.48 13.41 -10.02
N PHE A 96 12.75 14.47 -10.35
CA PHE A 96 13.30 15.60 -11.09
C PHE A 96 14.43 16.29 -10.33
N ALA A 97 14.26 16.50 -9.02
CA ALA A 97 15.29 17.06 -8.16
C ALA A 97 16.54 16.17 -8.14
N LEU A 98 16.40 14.86 -7.91
CA LEU A 98 17.52 13.91 -7.94
C LEU A 98 18.22 13.88 -9.30
N GLN A 99 17.45 13.93 -10.39
CA GLN A 99 17.98 13.99 -11.75
C GLN A 99 18.77 15.28 -11.98
N SER A 100 18.29 16.44 -11.53
CA SER A 100 19.04 17.70 -11.68
C SER A 100 20.38 17.73 -10.95
N PHE A 101 20.52 16.98 -9.84
CA PHE A 101 21.79 16.87 -9.10
C PHE A 101 22.78 15.85 -9.69
N THR A 102 22.29 14.90 -10.50
CA THR A 102 23.08 13.76 -11.02
C THR A 102 23.36 13.87 -12.51
N LEU A 103 22.41 14.39 -13.28
CA LEU A 103 22.50 14.65 -14.72
C LEU A 103 22.88 16.11 -14.93
N SER A 104 24.18 16.38 -14.88
CA SER A 104 24.71 17.65 -15.39
C SER A 104 24.48 17.70 -16.91
N PRO A 105 24.10 18.85 -17.52
CA PRO A 105 23.93 18.98 -18.98
C PRO A 105 25.31 18.98 -19.63
N SER A 106 25.94 17.82 -19.66
CA SER A 106 27.25 17.58 -20.25
C SER A 106 27.04 16.62 -21.43
N THR A 107 27.04 17.20 -22.62
CA THR A 107 27.14 16.56 -23.94
C THR A 107 28.42 15.71 -24.14
N ARG A 108 29.18 15.40 -23.09
CA ARG A 108 30.39 14.58 -23.15
C ARG A 108 30.13 13.17 -22.58
N PRO A 109 30.36 12.11 -23.38
CA PRO A 109 30.14 10.70 -22.99
C PRO A 109 31.30 10.13 -22.17
N THR A 110 32.11 10.97 -21.52
CA THR A 110 33.24 10.51 -20.71
C THR A 110 32.83 10.49 -19.25
N ILE A 111 32.75 9.28 -18.71
CA ILE A 111 32.58 8.94 -17.30
C ILE A 111 33.53 9.82 -16.48
N SER A 112 33.01 10.85 -15.85
CA SER A 112 33.71 11.61 -14.82
C SER A 112 32.79 11.69 -13.61
N GLY A 113 33.36 11.60 -12.40
CA GLY A 113 32.70 11.28 -11.12
C GLY A 113 31.61 12.25 -10.62
N TYR A 114 30.99 13.03 -11.50
CA TYR A 114 29.93 14.00 -11.27
C TYR A 114 28.54 13.36 -11.02
N GLY A 115 28.36 12.08 -11.34
CA GLY A 115 27.13 11.32 -11.05
C GLY A 115 27.06 10.73 -9.64
N SER A 116 28.08 10.97 -8.80
CA SER A 116 28.13 10.46 -7.43
C SER A 116 27.40 11.38 -6.45
N ILE A 117 26.81 10.78 -5.41
CA ILE A 117 26.22 11.48 -4.25
C ILE A 117 27.28 12.39 -3.60
N ILE A 118 28.55 11.96 -3.63
CA ILE A 118 29.68 12.73 -3.13
C ILE A 118 30.43 13.32 -4.32
N ASP A 119 30.18 14.61 -4.59
CA ASP A 119 30.85 15.33 -5.67
C ASP A 119 32.20 15.91 -5.18
N PRO A 120 33.34 15.43 -5.71
CA PRO A 120 34.65 15.90 -5.28
C PRO A 120 34.97 17.34 -5.70
N THR A 121 34.16 17.93 -6.60
CA THR A 121 34.38 19.30 -7.09
C THR A 121 33.78 20.38 -6.20
N LEU A 122 32.84 20.02 -5.32
CA LEU A 122 32.31 20.94 -4.33
C LEU A 122 33.18 21.02 -3.07
N PRO A 123 33.27 22.20 -2.43
CA PRO A 123 33.89 22.35 -1.12
C PRO A 123 33.16 21.51 -0.08
N PHE A 124 33.88 21.09 0.96
CA PHE A 124 33.41 20.09 1.94
C PHE A 124 32.00 20.37 2.52
N PRO A 125 31.63 21.61 2.91
CA PRO A 125 30.28 21.89 3.42
C PRO A 125 29.18 21.67 2.37
N ALA A 126 29.41 22.12 1.14
CA ALA A 126 28.43 22.02 0.06
C ALA A 126 28.29 20.58 -0.45
N ARG A 127 29.39 19.81 -0.45
CA ARG A 127 29.39 18.37 -0.76
C ARG A 127 28.53 17.58 0.23
N TYR A 128 28.69 17.85 1.53
CA TYR A 128 27.89 17.19 2.56
C TYR A 128 26.41 17.59 2.48
N ALA A 129 26.13 18.88 2.26
CA ALA A 129 24.76 19.36 2.06
C ALA A 129 24.06 18.68 0.87
N LYS A 130 24.75 18.53 -0.27
CA LYS A 130 24.24 17.78 -1.44
C LYS A 130 23.90 16.34 -1.08
N ALA A 131 24.81 15.63 -0.40
CA ALA A 131 24.60 14.23 -0.01
C ALA A 131 23.43 14.05 0.96
N VAL A 132 23.29 14.93 1.95
CA VAL A 132 22.17 14.93 2.90
C VAL A 132 20.84 15.19 2.17
N LEU A 133 20.81 16.19 1.28
CA LEU A 133 19.61 16.52 0.51
C LEU A 133 19.16 15.38 -0.39
N MET A 134 20.08 14.74 -1.12
CA MET A 134 19.76 13.59 -1.98
C MET A 134 19.24 12.40 -1.16
N SER A 135 19.85 12.14 0.01
CA SER A 135 19.41 11.07 0.91
C SER A 135 18.01 11.34 1.47
N PHE A 136 17.73 12.60 1.83
CA PHE A 136 16.42 13.03 2.29
C PHE A 136 15.34 12.86 1.22
N LEU A 137 15.60 13.28 -0.03
CA LEU A 137 14.66 13.13 -1.14
C LEU A 137 14.35 11.66 -1.45
N PHE A 138 15.38 10.80 -1.42
CA PHE A 138 15.20 9.36 -1.59
C PHE A 138 14.33 8.75 -0.48
N PHE A 139 14.59 9.13 0.77
CA PHE A 139 13.79 8.68 1.91
C PHE A 139 12.33 9.14 1.81
N ALA A 140 12.10 10.42 1.48
CA ALA A 140 10.77 10.99 1.30
C ALA A 140 9.97 10.25 0.21
N GLN A 141 10.61 9.89 -0.91
CA GLN A 141 10.00 9.08 -1.96
C GLN A 141 9.64 7.67 -1.46
N SER A 142 10.54 7.01 -0.72
CA SER A 142 10.28 5.66 -0.19
C SER A 142 9.16 5.63 0.85
N ALA A 143 9.01 6.69 1.65
CA ALA A 143 7.93 6.80 2.62
C ALA A 143 6.57 7.00 1.93
N ALA A 144 6.54 7.72 0.80
CA ALA A 144 5.32 7.98 0.05
C ALA A 144 4.80 6.76 -0.73
N THR A 145 5.64 5.77 -1.03
CA THR A 145 5.24 4.53 -1.74
C THR A 145 4.81 3.39 -0.84
N LEU A 146 5.09 3.46 0.47
CA LEU A 146 4.76 2.44 1.46
C LEU A 146 3.42 2.70 2.19
N GLN A 147 2.72 3.79 1.88
CA GLN A 147 1.37 4.11 2.38
C GLN A 147 0.27 3.55 1.47
#